data_AF-A0A7J3ZA74-F1
#
_entry.id   AF-A0A7J3ZA74-F1
#
_cell.length_a   1.000
_cell.length_b   1.000
_cell.length_c   1.000
_cell.angle_alpha   90.00
_cell.angle_beta   90.00
_cell.angle_gamma   90.00
#
_symmetry.space_group_name_H-M   'P 1'
#
loop_
_entity.id
_entity.type
_entity.pdbx_description
1 polymer ?
#
loop_
_entity_poly.entity_id
_entity_poly.type
_entity_poly.pdbx_seq_one_letter_code
_entity_poly.pdbx_strand_id
1 'polypeptide(L)' 'MPDIVDAIRFLEDKGLIFRVERTLSWRFEAAKAIEYADSIGKAILFRVDCCPGIDVVSNII' A
#
# COMPACT_ATOMS: atom_id res chain seq x y z
N MET A 1 10.93 5.90 -19.45
CA MET A 1 11.39 6.60 -18.23
C MET A 1 10.78 5.84 -17.08
N PRO A 2 11.57 5.40 -16.08
CA PRO A 2 11.01 4.69 -14.92
C PRO A 2 10.01 5.58 -14.19
N ASP A 3 8.85 5.04 -13.82
CA ASP A 3 7.82 5.75 -13.07
C ASP A 3 7.41 5.03 -11.77
N ILE A 4 6.41 5.57 -11.07
CA ILE A 4 5.92 5.00 -9.80
C ILE A 4 5.32 3.60 -9.99
N VAL A 5 4.74 3.30 -11.16
CA VAL A 5 4.18 1.99 -11.48
C VAL A 5 5.30 0.97 -11.64
N ASP A 6 6.41 1.38 -12.29
CA ASP A 6 7.61 0.53 -12.39
C ASP A 6 8.20 0.22 -11.00
N ALA A 7 8.25 1.21 -10.10
CA ALA A 7 8.70 1.00 -8.73
C ALA A 7 7.80 0.04 -7.94
N ILE A 8 6.47 0.19 -8.06
CA ILE A 8 5.50 -0.73 -7.43
C ILE A 8 5.69 -2.16 -7.94
N ARG A 9 5.80 -2.34 -9.27
CA ARG A 9 6.02 -3.67 -9.87
C ARG A 9 7.32 -4.30 -9.37
N PHE A 10 8.41 -3.52 -9.32
CA PHE A 10 9.68 -3.98 -8.79
C PHE A 10 9.58 -4.46 -7.34
N LEU A 11 8.91 -3.70 -6.47
CA LEU A 11 8.70 -4.09 -5.07
C LEU A 11 7.81 -5.33 -4.95
N GLU A 12 6.79 -5.45 -5.81
CA GLU A 12 5.91 -6.62 -5.87
C GLU A 12 6.67 -7.89 -6.25
N ASP A 13 7.50 -7.84 -7.30
CA ASP A 13 8.34 -8.95 -7.76
C ASP A 13 9.33 -9.41 -6.68
N LYS A 14 9.72 -8.51 -5.77
CA LYS A 14 10.61 -8.78 -4.63
C LYS A 14 9.85 -9.24 -3.37
N GLY A 15 8.52 -9.30 -3.40
CA GLY A 15 7.70 -9.64 -2.24
C GLY A 15 7.71 -8.58 -1.13
N LEU A 16 8.07 -7.34 -1.47
CA LEU A 16 8.20 -6.20 -0.55
C LEU A 16 6.93 -5.35 -0.48
N ILE A 17 5.83 -5.79 -1.11
CA ILE A 17 4.51 -5.19 -0.97
C ILE A 17 3.61 -6.07 -0.11
N PHE A 18 2.98 -5.47 0.89
CA PHE A 18 1.84 -6.00 1.61
C PHE A 18 0.54 -5.51 0.96
N ARG A 19 -0.27 -6.42 0.41
CA ARG A 19 -1.55 -6.08 -0.21
C ARG A 19 -2.70 -6.31 0.76
N VAL A 20 -3.61 -5.35 0.83
CA VAL A 20 -4.87 -5.47 1.57
C VAL A 20 -6.04 -5.47 0.59
N GLU A 21 -6.66 -6.63 0.40
CA GLU A 21 -7.73 -6.83 -0.58
C GLU A 21 -9.05 -6.12 -0.21
N ARG A 22 -9.29 -5.95 1.09
CA ARG A 22 -10.50 -5.28 1.59
C ARG A 22 -10.35 -3.76 1.51
N THR A 23 -11.46 -3.07 1.28
CA THR A 23 -11.51 -1.61 1.43
C THR A 23 -11.42 -1.24 2.91
N LEU A 24 -10.54 -0.30 3.24
CA LEU A 24 -10.29 0.16 4.60
C LEU A 24 -10.96 1.50 4.85
N SER A 25 -11.41 1.73 6.08
CA SER A 25 -11.73 3.09 6.49
C SER A 25 -10.46 3.94 6.62
N TRP A 26 -10.44 5.12 5.99
CA TRP A 26 -9.27 6.02 5.98
C TRP A 26 -8.74 6.36 7.38
N ARG A 27 -9.63 6.46 8.37
CA ARG A 27 -9.25 6.97 9.70
C ARG A 27 -8.40 6.01 10.50
N PHE A 28 -8.96 4.86 10.87
CA PHE A 28 -8.31 3.96 11.83
C PHE A 28 -7.68 2.75 11.15
N GLU A 29 -8.35 2.17 10.17
CA GLU A 29 -7.92 0.92 9.56
C GLU A 29 -6.72 1.12 8.62
N ALA A 30 -6.75 2.19 7.82
CA ALA A 30 -5.63 2.54 6.95
C ALA A 30 -4.36 2.84 7.76
N ALA A 31 -4.46 3.69 8.78
CA ALA A 31 -3.32 4.02 9.66
C ALA A 31 -2.72 2.77 10.31
N LYS A 32 -3.56 1.90 10.88
CA LYS A 32 -3.11 0.64 11.49
C LYS A 32 -2.46 -0.31 10.48
N ALA A 33 -2.98 -0.37 9.25
CA ALA A 33 -2.40 -1.19 8.20
C ALA A 33 -1.03 -0.66 7.73
N ILE A 34 -0.88 0.66 7.64
CA ILE A 34 0.38 1.33 7.32
C ILE A 34 1.43 1.07 8.40
N GLU A 35 1.08 1.24 9.68
CA GLU A 35 1.98 0.94 10.81
C GLU A 35 2.42 -0.54 10.83
N TYR A 36 1.49 -1.45 10.56
CA TYR A 36 1.82 -2.87 10.46
C TYR A 36 2.80 -3.15 9.31
N ALA A 37 2.56 -2.59 8.13
CA ALA A 37 3.44 -2.75 6.98
C ALA A 37 4.84 -2.19 7.24
N ASP A 38 4.93 -1.03 7.91
CA ASP A 38 6.19 -0.44 8.36
C ASP A 38 6.95 -1.37 9.31
N SER A 39 6.25 -1.98 10.29
CA SER A 39 6.86 -2.90 11.26
C SER A 39 7.50 -4.16 10.64
N ILE A 40 7.06 -4.55 9.44
CA ILE A 40 7.61 -5.68 8.69
C ILE A 40 8.49 -5.25 7.52
N GLY A 41 8.81 -3.95 7.41
CA GLY A 41 9.69 -3.38 6.39
C GLY A 41 9.13 -3.51 4.97
N LYS A 42 7.81 -3.33 4.81
CA LYS A 42 7.14 -3.46 3.51
C LYS A 42 6.37 -2.20 3.12
N ALA A 43 6.34 -1.94 1.82
CA ALA A 43 5.35 -1.06 1.22
C ALA A 43 3.95 -1.67 1.37
N ILE A 44 2.91 -0.84 1.38
CA ILE A 44 1.52 -1.31 1.44
C ILE A 44 0.71 -0.76 0.28
N LEU A 45 -0.14 -1.62 -0.29
CA LEU A 45 -1.11 -1.25 -1.32
C LEU A 45 -2.52 -1.69 -0.87
N PHE A 46 -3.45 -0.74 -0.86
CA PHE A 46 -4.80 -0.93 -0.31
C PHE A 46 -5.80 0.06 -0.92
N ARG A 47 -7.10 -0.16 -0.70
CA ARG A 47 -8.17 0.76 -1.12
C ARG A 47 -8.88 1.35 0.09
N VAL A 48 -9.47 2.54 -0.07
CA VAL A 48 -10.12 3.29 1.01
C VAL A 48 -11.54 3.71 0.66
N ASP A 49 -12.41 3.77 1.67
CA ASP A 49 -13.82 4.12 1.54
C ASP A 49 -14.08 5.53 1.02
N CYS A 50 -13.22 6.50 1.38
CA CYS A 50 -13.36 7.89 0.97
C CYS A 50 -12.97 8.17 -0.49
N CYS A 51 -12.24 7.24 -1.15
CA CYS A 51 -11.76 7.38 -2.53
C CYS A 51 -12.00 6.09 -3.32
N PRO A 52 -13.26 5.80 -3.72
CA PRO A 52 -13.58 4.56 -4.42
C PRO A 52 -12.82 4.43 -5.75
N GLY A 53 -12.26 3.24 -6.00
CA GLY A 53 -11.54 2.94 -7.24
C GLY A 53 -10.12 3.49 -7.33
N ILE A 54 -9.63 4.14 -6.28
CA ILE A 54 -8.23 4.61 -6.20
C ILE A 54 -7.45 3.65 -5.30
N ASP A 55 -6.38 3.08 -5.84
CA ASP A 55 -5.39 2.35 -5.05
C ASP A 55 -4.46 3.33 -4.34
N VAL A 56 -4.31 3.15 -3.04
CA VAL A 56 -3.41 3.91 -2.18
C VAL A 56 -2.17 3.08 -1.96
N VAL A 57 -1.00 3.72 -2.12
CA VAL A 57 0.30 3.11 -1.82
C VAL A 57 1.01 3.95 -0.76
N SER A 58 1.57 3.29 0.24
CA SER A 58 2.38 3.91 1.31
C SER A 58 3.66 3.12 1.55
N ASN A 59 4.63 3.75 2.25
CA ASN A 59 5.90 3.16 2.67
C ASN A 59 6.78 2.70 1.50
N ILE A 60 6.87 3.52 0.45
CA ILE A 60 7.72 3.25 -0.74
C ILE A 60 9.20 3.64 -0.48
N ILE A 61 9.48 4.42 0.56
CA ILE A 61 10.82 4.94 0.92
C ILE A 61 11.42 4.10 2.05
#